data_AF-A0A1I2LQG5-F1
#
_entry.id   AF-A0A1I2LQG5-F1
#
_cell.length_a   1.000
_cell.length_b   1.000
_cell.length_c   1.000
_cell.angle_alpha   90.00
_cell.angle_beta   90.00
_cell.angle_gamma   90.00
#
_symmetry.space_group_name_H-M   'P 1'
#
loop_
_entity.id
_entity.type
_entity.pdbx_description
1 polymer ?
#
loop_
_entity_poly.entity_id
_entity_poly.type
_entity_poly.pdbx_seq_one_letter_code
_entity_poly.pdbx_strand_id
1 'polypeptide(L)'
;MLIFAPKSQYIEIMTQQEIGNAIKERRKKLGINQQTLADLASVAVNTVVAIERGEGNPQLATLLTILDTLGLQIDINIKQLDYETV
;
A
#
# COMPACT_ATOMS: atom_id res chain seq x y z
N MET A 1 23.41 0.76 31.21
CA MET A 1 22.68 -0.51 31.00
C MET A 1 22.20 -0.51 29.57
N LEU A 2 22.88 -1.26 28.69
CA LEU A 2 22.52 -1.36 27.28
C LEU A 2 21.29 -2.28 27.18
N ILE A 3 20.14 -1.71 26.85
CA ILE A 3 18.92 -2.46 26.59
C ILE A 3 19.06 -3.03 25.18
N PHE A 4 19.67 -4.21 25.05
CA PHE A 4 19.59 -4.99 23.81
C PHE A 4 18.25 -5.71 23.82
N ALA A 5 17.19 -5.01 23.41
CA ALA A 5 15.92 -5.65 23.10
C ALA A 5 16.08 -6.46 21.80
N PRO A 6 15.72 -7.76 21.76
CA PRO A 6 15.75 -8.53 20.52
C PRO A 6 14.81 -7.91 19.47
N LYS A 7 15.21 -7.94 18.20
CA LYS A 7 14.48 -7.40 17.02
C LYS A 7 13.03 -7.91 16.83
N SER A 8 12.53 -8.79 17.69
CA SER A 8 11.41 -9.69 17.41
C SER A 8 10.01 -9.12 17.68
N GLN A 9 9.86 -7.82 17.95
CA GLN A 9 8.56 -7.27 18.39
C GLN A 9 8.26 -5.87 17.85
N TYR A 10 8.57 -5.61 16.58
CA TYR A 10 8.05 -4.45 15.87
C TYR A 10 7.03 -4.91 14.84
N ILE A 11 5.79 -4.42 14.93
CA ILE A 11 4.84 -4.52 13.80
C ILE A 11 5.47 -3.76 12.63
N GLU A 12 5.85 -4.44 11.56
CA GLU A 12 6.36 -3.77 10.37
C GLU A 12 5.20 -3.08 9.64
N ILE A 13 5.39 -1.83 9.24
CA ILE A 13 4.42 -1.11 8.40
C ILE A 13 4.51 -1.72 7.00
N MET A 14 3.37 -1.86 6.34
CA MET A 14 3.34 -2.30 4.94
C MET A 14 4.31 -1.49 4.08
N THR A 15 5.10 -2.19 3.30
CA THR A 15 6.03 -1.64 2.33
C THR A 15 5.30 -1.17 1.06
N GLN A 16 5.94 -0.33 0.26
CA GLN A 16 5.41 0.09 -1.04
C GLN A 16 5.12 -1.11 -1.96
N GLN A 17 5.96 -2.15 -1.89
CA GLN A 17 5.78 -3.38 -2.65
C GLN A 17 4.52 -4.13 -2.24
N GLU A 18 4.24 -4.23 -0.94
CA GLU A 18 3.04 -4.91 -0.44
C GLU A 18 1.76 -4.15 -0.82
N ILE A 19 1.79 -2.81 -0.76
CA ILE A 19 0.68 -1.97 -1.24
C ILE A 19 0.45 -2.19 -2.74
N GLY A 20 1.51 -2.15 -3.55
CA GLY A 20 1.44 -2.40 -4.98
C GLY A 20 0.87 -3.77 -5.34
N ASN A 21 1.28 -4.80 -4.60
CA ASN A 21 0.76 -6.16 -4.76
C ASN A 21 -0.74 -6.24 -4.42
N ALA A 22 -1.19 -5.64 -3.33
CA ALA A 22 -2.60 -5.62 -2.94
C ALA A 22 -3.48 -4.96 -4.03
N ILE A 23 -3.03 -3.83 -4.57
CA ILE A 23 -3.70 -3.13 -5.68
C ILE A 23 -3.78 -4.03 -6.92
N LYS A 24 -2.65 -4.64 -7.31
CA LYS A 24 -2.57 -5.54 -8.47
C LYS A 24 -3.47 -6.76 -8.34
N GLU A 25 -3.49 -7.39 -7.17
CA GLU A 25 -4.34 -8.54 -6.89
C GLU A 25 -5.82 -8.16 -6.97
N ARG A 26 -6.21 -7.04 -6.36
CA ARG A 26 -7.59 -6.56 -6.41
C ARG A 26 -8.02 -6.25 -7.84
N ARG A 27 -7.18 -5.56 -8.61
CA ARG A 27 -7.42 -5.28 -10.03
C ARG A 27 -7.64 -6.57 -10.83
N LYS A 28 -6.79 -7.58 -10.63
CA LYS A 28 -6.94 -8.89 -11.27
C LYS A 28 -8.22 -9.61 -10.87
N LYS A 29 -8.64 -9.54 -9.59
CA LYS A 29 -9.93 -10.08 -9.14
C LYS A 29 -11.14 -9.41 -9.81
N LEU A 30 -11.02 -8.14 -10.19
CA LEU A 30 -12.02 -7.41 -10.97
C LEU A 30 -11.97 -7.72 -12.48
N GLY A 31 -10.97 -8.47 -12.95
CA GLY A 31 -10.85 -8.84 -14.37
C GLY A 31 -10.44 -7.70 -15.30
N ILE A 32 -9.95 -6.59 -14.77
CA ILE A 32 -9.56 -5.41 -15.56
C ILE A 32 -8.03 -5.33 -15.76
N ASN A 33 -7.61 -4.75 -16.88
CA ASN A 33 -6.19 -4.49 -17.15
C ASN A 33 -5.74 -3.15 -16.54
N GLN A 34 -4.43 -2.85 -16.60
CA GLN A 34 -3.87 -1.62 -16.01
C GLN A 34 -4.37 -0.35 -16.69
N GLN A 35 -4.59 -0.38 -18.01
CA GLN A 35 -5.13 0.76 -18.75
C GLN A 35 -6.57 1.06 -18.30
N THR A 36 -7.42 0.04 -18.18
CA THR A 36 -8.79 0.18 -17.68
C THR A 36 -8.82 0.77 -16.28
N LEU A 37 -7.93 0.32 -15.36
CA LEU A 37 -7.84 0.94 -14.04
C LEU A 37 -7.40 2.42 -14.13
N ALA A 38 -6.41 2.71 -14.96
CA ALA A 38 -5.91 4.07 -15.15
C ALA A 38 -7.02 5.01 -15.66
N ASP A 39 -7.80 4.56 -16.64
CA ASP A 39 -8.92 5.30 -17.21
C ASP A 39 -10.03 5.53 -16.17
N LEU A 40 -10.43 4.48 -15.44
CA LEU A 40 -11.46 4.57 -14.40
C LEU A 40 -11.05 5.50 -13.24
N ALA A 41 -9.78 5.45 -12.86
CA ALA A 41 -9.21 6.30 -11.81
C ALA A 41 -8.83 7.70 -12.32
N SER A 42 -8.92 7.99 -13.62
CA SER A 42 -8.46 9.24 -14.24
C SER A 42 -6.99 9.56 -13.92
N VAL A 43 -6.12 8.56 -14.00
CA VAL A 43 -4.66 8.67 -13.76
C VAL A 43 -3.89 8.13 -14.96
N ALA A 44 -2.61 8.48 -15.06
CA ALA A 44 -1.79 7.95 -16.14
C ALA A 44 -1.45 6.45 -15.91
N VAL A 45 -1.47 5.65 -16.97
CA VAL A 45 -1.23 4.19 -16.86
C VAL A 45 0.15 3.85 -16.32
N ASN A 46 1.16 4.68 -16.60
CA ASN A 46 2.50 4.54 -16.04
C ASN A 46 2.50 4.70 -14.51
N THR A 47 1.61 5.52 -13.95
CA THR A 47 1.42 5.64 -12.51
C THR A 47 0.88 4.35 -11.91
N VAL A 48 -0.13 3.73 -12.54
CA VAL A 48 -0.64 2.41 -12.12
C VAL A 48 0.47 1.36 -12.20
N VAL A 49 1.24 1.33 -13.29
CA VAL A 49 2.36 0.38 -13.48
C VAL A 49 3.42 0.56 -12.39
N ALA A 50 3.83 1.79 -12.10
CA ALA A 50 4.83 2.08 -11.08
C ALA A 50 4.34 1.65 -9.68
N ILE A 51 3.11 2.03 -9.32
CA ILE A 51 2.49 1.63 -8.05
C ILE A 51 2.45 0.11 -7.89
N GLU A 52 1.99 -0.62 -8.91
CA GLU A 52 1.92 -2.09 -8.86
C GLU A 52 3.29 -2.79 -8.81
N ARG A 53 4.38 -2.07 -9.13
CA ARG A 53 5.76 -2.55 -8.99
C ARG A 53 6.39 -2.14 -7.65
N GLY A 54 5.67 -1.41 -6.80
CA GLY A 54 6.26 -0.82 -5.59
C GLY A 54 7.29 0.27 -5.91
N GLU A 55 7.18 0.88 -7.09
CA GLU A 55 8.09 1.90 -7.59
C GLU A 55 7.41 3.29 -7.57
N GLY A 56 8.24 4.34 -7.51
CA GLY A 56 7.78 5.73 -7.59
C GLY A 56 7.26 6.30 -6.28
N ASN A 57 6.70 7.51 -6.35
CA ASN A 57 6.15 8.24 -5.20
C ASN A 57 4.86 8.95 -5.63
N PRO A 58 3.73 8.21 -5.76
CA PRO A 58 2.47 8.83 -6.15
C PRO A 58 2.03 9.83 -5.08
N GLN A 59 1.33 10.88 -5.51
CA GLN A 59 0.66 11.75 -4.54
C GLN A 59 -0.39 10.93 -3.78
N LEU A 60 -0.59 11.23 -2.49
CA LEU A 60 -1.59 10.54 -1.66
C LEU A 60 -2.97 10.57 -2.32
N ALA A 61 -3.37 11.70 -2.92
CA ALA A 61 -4.62 11.83 -3.65
C ALA A 61 -4.74 10.78 -4.78
N THR A 62 -3.69 10.58 -5.56
CA THR A 62 -3.64 9.57 -6.63
C THR A 62 -3.80 8.16 -6.08
N LEU A 63 -3.11 7.83 -4.98
CA LEU A 63 -3.24 6.53 -4.33
C LEU A 63 -4.69 6.31 -3.86
N LEU A 64 -5.27 7.30 -3.17
CA LEU A 64 -6.65 7.23 -2.70
C LEU A 64 -7.66 7.04 -3.82
N THR A 65 -7.51 7.76 -4.95
CA THR A 65 -8.39 7.60 -6.12
C THR A 65 -8.30 6.19 -6.72
N ILE A 66 -7.10 5.61 -6.80
CA ILE A 66 -6.91 4.24 -7.27
C ILE A 66 -7.57 3.22 -6.32
N LEU A 67 -7.43 3.42 -5.01
CA LEU A 67 -8.03 2.55 -4.02
C LEU A 67 -9.55 2.59 -4.08
N ASP A 68 -10.13 3.79 -4.11
CA ASP A 68 -11.58 3.99 -4.22
C ASP A 68 -12.14 3.33 -5.49
N THR A 69 -11.47 3.52 -6.63
CA THR A 69 -11.82 2.88 -7.92
C THR A 69 -11.84 1.35 -7.83
N LEU A 70 -10.96 0.76 -7.01
CA LEU A 70 -10.88 -0.68 -6.78
C LEU A 70 -11.80 -1.16 -5.65
N GLY A 71 -12.51 -0.28 -4.95
CA GLY A 71 -13.26 -0.59 -3.75
C GLY A 71 -12.37 -1.05 -2.59
N LEU A 72 -11.21 -0.41 -2.44
CA LEU A 72 -10.26 -0.59 -1.35
C LEU A 72 -10.23 0.65 -0.45
N GLN A 73 -9.81 0.47 0.80
CA GLN A 73 -9.60 1.56 1.75
C GLN A 73 -8.22 1.45 2.41
N ILE A 74 -7.70 2.57 2.92
CA ILE A 74 -6.56 2.59 3.84
C ILE A 74 -7.11 2.88 5.24
N ASP A 75 -6.69 2.08 6.22
CA ASP A 75 -7.00 2.29 7.63
C ASP A 75 -5.75 2.78 8.38
N ILE A 76 -5.88 3.92 9.06
CA ILE A 76 -4.80 4.51 9.87
C ILE A 76 -5.04 4.12 11.32
N ASN A 77 -4.11 3.36 11.90
CA ASN A 77 -4.20 2.83 13.25
C ASN A 77 -2.98 3.22 14.07
N ILE A 78 -3.15 3.32 15.39
CA ILE A 78 -2.02 3.47 16.31
C ILE A 78 -1.18 2.20 16.22
N LYS A 79 0.09 2.36 15.85
CA LYS A 79 1.05 1.25 15.88
C LYS A 79 1.20 0.77 17.32
N GLN A 80 0.72 -0.44 17.61
CA GLN A 80 0.98 -1.08 18.89
C GLN A 80 2.47 -1.38 18.96
N LEU A 81 3.12 -0.68 19.89
CA LEU A 81 4.50 -0.92 20.25
C LEU A 81 4.42 -1.67 21.56
N ASP A 82 4.77 -2.94 21.54
CA ASP A 82 4.88 -3.73 22.76
C ASP A 82 6.12 -3.21 23.51
N TYR A 83 5.92 -2.15 24.29
CA TYR A 83 6.89 -1.78 25.30
C TYR A 83 6.73 -2.81 26.42
N GLU A 84 7.68 -3.73 26.55
CA GLU A 84 7.85 -4.41 27.84
C GLU A 84 8.21 -3.32 28.86
N THR A 85 7.22 -2.90 29.65
CA THR A 85 7.47 -2.19 30.89
C THR A 85 8.23 -3.16 31.80
N VAL A 86 9.54 -2.94 31.89
CA VAL A 86 10.42 -3.55 32.90
C VAL A 86 9.95 -3.13 34.29
#